data_AF-A0A1Q9BSK2-F1
#
_entry.id   AF-A0A1Q9BSK2-F1
#
_cell.length_a   1.000
_cell.length_b   1.000
_cell.length_c   1.000
_cell.angle_alpha   90.00
_cell.angle_beta   90.00
_cell.angle_gamma   90.00
#
_symmetry.space_group_name_H-M   'P 1'
#
loop_
_entity.id
_entity.type
_entity.pdbx_description
1 polymer ?
#
loop_
_entity_poly.entity_id
_entity_poly.type
_entity_poly.pdbx_seq_one_letter_code
_entity_poly.pdbx_strand_id
1 'polypeptide(L)'
;GTDVLDSAFAKVLRSGVLGVVMVLDQQVQPLTRVWCLFELFLSNKTFLQVVFATDCGILGDELCDSVGVALELGRRISCLQVERCQASSELDKQRIFAHLRGELGSLEKMDGIIKEMVREMLRRNLRHARASTATLRQQLEQ
;
A
#
# COMPACT_ATOMS: atom_id res chain seq x y z
N GLY A 1 -5.58 12.02 -21.47
CA GLY A 1 -6.53 12.95 -20.81
C GLY A 1 -5.78 14.18 -20.38
N THR A 2 -6.46 15.31 -20.24
CA THR A 2 -5.87 16.53 -19.68
C THR A 2 -5.86 16.50 -18.15
N ASP A 3 -6.75 15.70 -17.55
CA ASP A 3 -6.86 15.47 -16.10
C ASP A 3 -6.32 14.07 -15.71
N VAL A 4 -5.69 13.97 -14.54
CA VAL A 4 -5.27 12.70 -13.92
C VAL A 4 -6.47 11.80 -13.63
N LEU A 5 -7.64 12.39 -13.37
CA LEU A 5 -8.89 11.66 -13.16
C LEU A 5 -9.46 11.04 -14.45
N ASP A 6 -9.00 11.47 -15.63
CA ASP A 6 -9.41 10.86 -16.91
C ASP A 6 -8.66 9.57 -17.22
N SER A 7 -7.63 9.23 -16.45
CA SER A 7 -6.87 7.99 -16.61
C SER A 7 -7.79 6.77 -16.46
N ALA A 8 -7.47 5.70 -17.20
CA ALA A 8 -8.24 4.46 -17.16
C ALA A 8 -8.33 3.90 -15.72
N PHE A 9 -7.22 3.94 -14.98
CA PHE A 9 -7.18 3.54 -13.58
C PHE A 9 -8.15 4.35 -12.71
N ALA A 10 -8.13 5.68 -12.83
CA ALA A 10 -8.99 6.52 -12.02
C ALA A 10 -10.47 6.30 -12.32
N LYS A 11 -10.82 6.02 -13.59
CA LYS A 11 -12.18 5.63 -13.99
C LYS A 11 -12.59 4.29 -13.37
N VAL A 12 -11.72 3.29 -13.40
CA VAL A 12 -11.99 1.96 -12.82
C VAL A 12 -12.18 2.04 -11.31
N LEU A 13 -11.30 2.76 -10.59
CA LEU A 13 -11.41 2.93 -9.14
C LEU A 13 -12.71 3.63 -8.71
N ARG A 14 -13.36 4.36 -9.62
CA ARG A 14 -14.66 5.01 -9.39
C ARG A 14 -15.85 4.26 -10.01
N SER A 15 -15.63 3.08 -10.60
CA SER A 15 -16.66 2.31 -11.30
C SER A 15 -17.42 1.29 -10.43
N GLY A 16 -17.17 1.27 -9.12
CA GLY A 16 -17.82 0.35 -8.18
C GLY A 16 -17.06 -0.97 -7.94
N VAL A 17 -15.73 -0.96 -8.08
CA VAL A 17 -14.90 -2.10 -7.66
C VAL A 17 -14.96 -2.30 -6.14
N LEU A 18 -14.70 -3.52 -5.67
CA LEU A 18 -14.76 -3.86 -4.22
C LEU A 18 -13.48 -3.50 -3.47
N GLY A 19 -12.34 -3.51 -4.16
CA GLY A 19 -11.05 -3.33 -3.53
C GLY A 19 -9.91 -3.29 -4.53
N VAL A 20 -8.73 -3.05 -3.99
CA VAL A 20 -7.47 -2.91 -4.72
C VAL A 20 -6.42 -3.79 -4.07
N VAL A 21 -5.73 -4.55 -4.90
CA VAL A 21 -4.54 -5.30 -4.52
C VAL A 21 -3.34 -4.58 -5.13
N MET A 22 -2.41 -4.14 -4.30
CA MET A 22 -1.10 -3.69 -4.77
C MET A 22 -0.08 -4.79 -4.51
N VAL A 23 0.48 -5.32 -5.59
CA VAL A 23 1.52 -6.35 -5.52
C VAL A 23 2.86 -5.67 -5.28
N LEU A 24 3.46 -5.87 -4.12
CA LEU A 24 4.76 -5.35 -3.72
C LEU A 24 5.86 -6.37 -3.99
N ASP A 25 6.92 -5.92 -4.67
CA ASP A 25 8.18 -6.65 -4.71
C ASP A 25 9.00 -6.38 -3.44
N GLN A 26 10.11 -7.12 -3.29
CA GLN A 26 11.03 -6.99 -2.15
C GLN A 26 11.65 -5.58 -2.04
N GLN A 27 11.62 -4.79 -3.11
CA GLN A 27 12.17 -3.43 -3.16
C GLN A 27 11.09 -2.35 -3.02
N VAL A 28 9.82 -2.73 -2.83
CA VAL A 28 8.64 -1.86 -2.79
C VAL A 28 8.56 -0.87 -3.96
N GLN A 29 9.05 -1.26 -5.15
CA GLN A 29 9.05 -0.39 -6.34
C GLN A 29 7.68 0.19 -6.70
N PRO A 30 6.55 -0.52 -6.54
CA PRO A 30 5.24 0.09 -6.80
C PRO A 30 5.03 1.38 -6.01
N LEU A 31 5.46 1.43 -4.75
CA LEU A 31 5.29 2.64 -3.92
C LEU A 31 6.29 3.75 -4.25
N THR A 32 7.31 3.49 -5.08
CA THR A 32 8.21 4.52 -5.60
C THR A 32 7.70 5.17 -6.90
N ARG A 33 6.56 4.70 -7.43
CA ARG A 33 5.96 5.18 -8.67
C ARG A 33 4.79 6.13 -8.40
N VAL A 34 4.85 7.32 -8.98
CA VAL A 34 3.86 8.39 -8.74
C VAL A 34 2.43 7.97 -9.11
N TRP A 35 2.27 7.18 -10.18
CA TRP A 35 0.96 6.65 -10.59
C TRP A 35 0.36 5.70 -9.55
N CYS A 36 1.16 4.77 -9.02
CA CYS A 36 0.71 3.84 -7.98
C CYS A 36 0.33 4.56 -6.68
N LEU A 37 1.02 5.66 -6.35
CA LEU A 37 0.63 6.51 -5.23
C LEU A 37 -0.71 7.19 -5.45
N PHE A 38 -0.94 7.71 -6.65
CA PHE A 38 -2.22 8.31 -7.01
C PHE A 38 -3.36 7.29 -6.96
N GLU A 39 -3.13 6.07 -7.43
CA GLU A 39 -4.09 4.96 -7.31
C GLU A 39 -4.38 4.62 -5.84
N LEU A 40 -3.36 4.57 -4.99
CA LEU A 40 -3.53 4.35 -3.55
C LEU A 40 -4.37 5.45 -2.90
N PHE A 41 -4.05 6.71 -3.23
CA PHE A 41 -4.78 7.88 -2.74
C PHE A 41 -6.25 7.78 -3.14
N LEU A 42 -6.52 7.52 -4.42
CA LEU A 42 -7.88 7.45 -4.92
C LEU A 42 -8.64 6.28 -4.31
N SER A 43 -7.98 5.14 -4.09
CA SER A 43 -8.55 3.97 -3.41
C SER A 43 -8.94 4.30 -1.97
N ASN A 44 -8.06 5.00 -1.24
CA ASN A 44 -8.34 5.46 0.12
C ASN A 44 -9.49 6.49 0.14
N LYS A 45 -9.50 7.44 -0.81
CA LYS A 45 -10.55 8.47 -0.93
C LYS A 45 -11.92 7.86 -1.27
N THR A 46 -11.94 6.75 -2.00
CA THR A 46 -13.15 6.02 -2.38
C THR A 46 -13.54 4.92 -1.37
N PHE A 47 -12.84 4.85 -0.23
CA PHE A 47 -13.07 3.86 0.83
C PHE A 47 -13.00 2.40 0.35
N LEU A 48 -12.19 2.14 -0.68
CA LEU A 48 -11.95 0.79 -1.17
C LEU A 48 -11.07 0.02 -0.19
N GLN A 49 -11.32 -1.29 -0.07
CA GLN A 49 -10.41 -2.17 0.64
C GLN A 49 -9.08 -2.22 -0.12
N VAL A 50 -7.97 -1.86 0.53
CA VAL A 50 -6.63 -1.97 -0.04
C VAL A 50 -5.84 -3.04 0.70
N VAL A 51 -5.24 -3.96 -0.04
CA VAL A 51 -4.34 -4.98 0.49
C VAL A 51 -3.00 -4.96 -0.25
N PHE A 52 -1.93 -5.33 0.45
CA PHE A 52 -0.60 -5.49 -0.13
C PHE A 52 -0.29 -6.97 -0.27
N ALA A 53 -0.10 -7.41 -1.51
CA ALA A 53 0.29 -8.78 -1.81
C ALA A 53 1.79 -8.85 -2.09
N THR A 54 2.43 -9.94 -1.69
CA THR A 54 3.83 -10.26 -2.01
C THR A 54 3.86 -11.64 -2.67
N ASP A 55 5.05 -12.11 -3.04
CA ASP A 55 5.29 -13.49 -3.45
C ASP A 55 4.99 -14.53 -2.35
N CYS A 56 4.87 -14.08 -1.10
CA CYS A 56 4.57 -14.88 0.09
C CYS A 56 3.11 -14.74 0.57
N GLY A 57 2.23 -14.10 -0.20
CA GLY A 57 0.81 -13.90 0.15
C GLY A 57 0.45 -12.48 0.54
N ILE A 58 -0.70 -12.29 1.18
CA ILE A 58 -1.22 -10.96 1.52
C ILE A 58 -0.71 -10.51 2.89
N LEU A 59 -0.10 -9.33 2.97
CA LEU A 59 0.33 -8.75 4.23
C LEU A 59 -0.87 -8.50 5.15
N GLY A 60 -0.80 -9.04 6.36
CA GLY A 60 -1.85 -8.95 7.36
C GLY A 60 -2.88 -10.06 7.27
N ASP A 61 -2.68 -11.06 6.41
CA ASP A 61 -3.53 -12.23 6.25
C ASP A 61 -2.85 -13.48 6.84
N GLU A 62 -3.65 -14.49 7.19
CA GLU A 62 -3.22 -15.78 7.77
C GLU A 62 -2.30 -16.57 6.84
N LEU A 63 -2.38 -16.32 5.53
CA LEU A 63 -1.58 -16.99 4.52
C LEU A 63 -0.17 -16.41 4.37
N CYS A 64 0.12 -15.25 4.97
CA CYS A 64 1.45 -14.64 4.96
C CYS A 64 2.22 -14.99 6.23
N ASP A 65 2.73 -16.22 6.30
CA ASP A 65 3.44 -16.74 7.47
C ASP A 65 4.81 -16.09 7.73
N SER A 66 5.32 -15.29 6.77
CA SER A 66 6.64 -14.68 6.88
C SER A 66 6.60 -13.32 7.58
N VAL A 67 6.66 -13.35 8.92
CA VAL A 67 6.88 -12.15 9.75
C VAL A 67 8.14 -11.39 9.32
N GLY A 68 9.18 -12.09 8.87
CA GLY A 68 10.41 -11.49 8.37
C GLY A 68 10.18 -10.63 7.13
N VAL A 69 9.46 -11.13 6.14
CA VAL A 69 9.11 -10.38 4.91
C VAL A 69 8.27 -9.16 5.27
N ALA A 70 7.27 -9.32 6.13
CA ALA A 70 6.43 -8.21 6.57
C ALA A 70 7.26 -7.10 7.23
N LEU A 71 8.17 -7.45 8.14
CA LEU A 71 9.04 -6.48 8.83
C LEU A 71 9.98 -5.76 7.86
N GLU A 72 10.58 -6.48 6.91
CA GLU A 72 11.49 -5.88 5.93
C GLU A 72 10.77 -4.88 5.02
N LEU A 73 9.59 -5.24 4.51
CA LEU A 73 8.75 -4.32 3.74
C LEU A 73 8.32 -3.12 4.59
N GLY A 74 7.95 -3.38 5.86
CA GLY A 74 7.64 -2.33 6.83
C GLY A 74 8.77 -1.31 6.99
N ARG A 75 10.03 -1.77 7.12
CA ARG A 75 11.19 -0.89 7.19
C ARG A 75 11.32 -0.04 5.94
N ARG A 76 11.24 -0.64 4.76
CA ARG A 76 11.39 0.08 3.47
C ARG A 76 10.33 1.15 3.29
N ILE A 77 9.07 0.81 3.59
CA ILE A 77 7.96 1.76 3.44
C ILE A 77 8.02 2.87 4.49
N SER A 78 8.57 2.60 5.68
CA SER A 78 8.74 3.65 6.70
C SER A 78 9.69 4.78 6.25
N CYS A 79 10.65 4.46 5.38
CA CYS A 79 11.58 5.40 4.78
C CYS A 79 11.03 6.10 3.52
N LEU A 80 9.83 5.74 3.06
CA LEU A 80 9.25 6.30 1.84
C LEU A 80 8.93 7.79 2.01
N GLN A 81 9.21 8.54 0.95
CA GLN A 81 8.88 9.95 0.79
C GLN A 81 8.25 10.13 -0.59
N VAL A 82 6.96 10.47 -0.63
CA VAL A 82 6.15 10.65 -1.84
C VAL A 82 6.81 11.62 -2.81
N GLU A 83 7.45 12.67 -2.30
CA GLU A 83 8.14 13.68 -3.13
C GLU A 83 9.28 13.10 -3.97
N ARG A 84 9.90 12.01 -3.52
CA ARG A 84 11.02 11.33 -4.21
C ARG A 84 10.53 10.32 -5.25
N CYS A 85 9.24 10.10 -5.38
CA CYS A 85 8.69 9.12 -6.30
C CYS A 85 8.89 9.55 -7.77
N GLN A 86 8.97 8.54 -8.63
CA GLN A 86 9.36 8.67 -10.03
C GLN A 86 8.16 8.45 -10.96
N ALA A 87 8.21 9.11 -12.11
CA ALA A 87 7.32 8.87 -13.23
C ALA A 87 8.14 8.90 -14.52
N SER A 88 7.72 8.14 -15.53
CA SER A 88 8.29 8.23 -16.88
C SER A 88 7.96 9.56 -17.58
N SER A 89 6.88 10.21 -17.15
CA SER A 89 6.42 11.51 -17.63
C SER A 89 6.51 12.52 -16.49
N GLU A 90 7.41 13.50 -16.63
CA GLU A 90 7.55 14.57 -15.66
C GLU A 90 6.27 15.42 -15.58
N LEU A 91 5.58 15.58 -16.71
CA LEU A 91 4.28 16.26 -16.75
C LEU A 91 3.23 15.54 -15.89
N ASP A 92 3.16 14.21 -15.97
CA ASP A 92 2.23 13.44 -15.13
C ASP A 92 2.61 13.54 -13.66
N LYS A 93 3.91 13.49 -13.34
CA LYS A 93 4.40 13.69 -11.97
C LYS A 93 3.94 15.03 -11.40
N GLN A 94 4.14 16.11 -12.15
CA GLN A 94 3.71 17.45 -11.73
C GLN A 94 2.20 17.55 -11.54
N ARG A 95 1.42 17.00 -12.47
CA ARG A 95 -0.05 17.00 -12.40
C ARG A 95 -0.56 16.20 -11.20
N ILE A 96 -0.03 15.00 -10.98
CA ILE A 96 -0.41 14.16 -9.85
C ILE A 96 -0.02 14.84 -8.54
N PHE A 97 1.20 15.37 -8.42
CA PHE A 97 1.62 16.06 -7.20
C PHE A 97 0.79 17.32 -6.94
N ALA A 98 0.44 18.09 -7.98
CA ALA A 98 -0.46 19.23 -7.85
C ALA A 98 -1.85 18.78 -7.36
N HIS A 99 -2.39 17.69 -7.92
CA HIS A 99 -3.67 17.11 -7.50
C HIS A 99 -3.63 16.66 -6.04
N LEU A 100 -2.61 15.89 -5.64
CA LEU A 100 -2.45 15.42 -4.26
C LEU A 100 -2.30 16.59 -3.27
N ARG A 101 -1.54 17.64 -3.63
CA ARG A 101 -1.44 18.85 -2.80
C ARG A 101 -2.76 19.60 -2.72
N GLY A 102 -3.52 19.68 -3.81
CA GLY A 102 -4.85 20.31 -3.79
C GLY A 102 -5.83 19.58 -2.87
N GLU A 103 -5.78 18.25 -2.85
CA GLU A 103 -6.69 17.40 -2.09
C GLU A 103 -6.30 17.23 -0.62
N LEU A 104 -5.00 17.03 -0.34
CA LEU A 104 -4.51 16.75 1.01
C LEU A 104 -3.96 18.00 1.70
N GLY A 105 -3.56 19.02 0.92
CA GLY A 105 -2.80 20.19 1.38
C GLY A 105 -1.28 20.00 1.31
N SER A 106 -0.77 18.77 1.42
CA SER A 106 0.67 18.49 1.34
C SER A 106 0.94 17.03 0.94
N LEU A 107 2.16 16.74 0.46
CA LEU A 107 2.56 15.38 0.07
C LEU A 107 2.91 14.50 1.28
N GLU A 108 3.33 15.10 2.39
CA GLU A 108 3.66 14.41 3.64
C GLU A 108 2.42 13.75 4.27
N LYS A 109 1.23 14.31 4.04
CA LYS A 109 -0.02 13.64 4.44
C LYS A 109 -0.22 12.34 3.68
N MET A 110 0.20 12.28 2.41
CA MET A 110 0.17 11.03 1.65
C MET A 110 1.18 10.02 2.21
N ASP A 111 2.37 10.46 2.63
CA ASP A 111 3.31 9.60 3.36
C ASP A 111 2.66 9.01 4.62
N GLY A 112 1.94 9.83 5.37
CA GLY A 112 1.20 9.43 6.56
C GLY A 112 0.17 8.35 6.28
N ILE A 113 -0.63 8.50 5.22
CA ILE A 113 -1.64 7.51 4.79
C ILE A 113 -0.98 6.16 4.51
N ILE A 114 0.07 6.14 3.69
CA ILE A 114 0.76 4.90 3.31
C ILE A 114 1.36 4.22 4.55
N LYS A 115 1.99 4.99 5.44
CA LYS A 115 2.60 4.48 6.66
C LYS A 115 1.56 3.95 7.66
N GLU A 116 0.38 4.55 7.74
CA GLU A 116 -0.73 4.02 8.54
C GLU A 116 -1.24 2.68 7.98
N MET A 117 -1.45 2.60 6.66
CA MET A 117 -1.90 1.36 6.01
C MET A 117 -0.95 0.19 6.30
N VAL A 118 0.36 0.42 6.17
CA VAL A 118 1.38 -0.59 6.51
C VAL A 118 1.36 -0.92 8.00
N ARG A 119 1.23 0.09 8.88
CA ARG A 119 1.17 -0.12 10.33
C ARG A 119 0.03 -1.05 10.71
N GLU A 120 -1.15 -0.87 10.13
CA GLU A 120 -2.31 -1.73 10.34
C GLU A 120 -2.08 -3.16 9.84
N MET A 121 -1.47 -3.33 8.67
CA MET A 121 -1.12 -4.65 8.14
C MET A 121 -0.08 -5.37 9.03
N LEU A 122 0.95 -4.67 9.49
CA LEU A 122 1.94 -5.22 10.43
C LEU A 122 1.31 -5.64 11.75
N ARG A 123 0.38 -4.84 12.28
CA ARG A 123 -0.40 -5.18 13.49
C ARG A 123 -1.19 -6.48 13.30
N ARG A 124 -1.81 -6.67 12.13
CA ARG A 124 -2.53 -7.92 11.80
C ARG A 124 -1.58 -9.10 11.71
N ASN A 125 -0.48 -8.98 10.97
CA ASN A 125 0.54 -10.04 10.88
C ASN A 125 1.07 -10.48 12.25
N LEU A 126 1.35 -9.53 13.15
CA LEU A 126 1.80 -9.86 14.51
C LEU A 126 0.74 -10.64 15.30
N ARG A 127 -0.54 -10.32 15.13
CA ARG A 127 -1.64 -11.05 15.78
C ARG A 127 -1.74 -12.48 15.25
N HIS A 128 -1.72 -12.66 13.93
CA HIS A 128 -1.78 -13.99 13.32
C HIS A 128 -0.58 -14.84 13.71
N ALA A 129 0.64 -14.32 13.60
CA ALA A 129 1.85 -15.06 14.00
C ALA A 129 1.83 -15.52 15.46
N ARG A 130 1.31 -14.68 16.38
CA ARG A 130 1.14 -15.06 17.80
C ARG A 130 0.13 -16.17 17.98
N ALA A 131 -1.01 -16.09 17.30
CA ALA A 131 -2.05 -17.11 17.36
C ALA A 131 -1.53 -18.46 16.83
N SER A 132 -0.93 -18.47 15.65
CA SER A 132 -0.36 -19.69 15.03
C SER A 132 0.72 -20.33 15.89
N THR A 133 1.60 -19.52 16.49
CA THR A 133 2.65 -20.01 17.41
C THR A 133 2.04 -20.65 18.66
N ALA A 134 1.00 -20.05 19.24
CA ALA A 134 0.32 -20.60 20.41
C ALA A 134 -0.36 -21.95 20.10
N THR A 135 -1.04 -22.05 18.96
CA THR A 135 -1.66 -23.29 18.48
C THR A 135 -0.63 -24.40 18.27
N LEU A 136 0.48 -24.11 17.58
CA LEU A 136 1.54 -25.09 17.33
C LEU A 136 2.18 -25.58 18.62
N ARG A 137 2.42 -24.68 19.58
CA ARG A 137 2.96 -25.05 20.89
C ARG A 137 2.04 -26.04 21.62
N GLN A 138 0.73 -25.79 21.62
CA GLN A 138 -0.24 -26.68 22.24
C GLN A 138 -0.26 -28.07 21.59
N GLN A 139 -0.06 -28.15 20.27
CA GLN A 139 0.00 -29.42 19.54
C GLN A 139 1.28 -30.23 19.84
N LEU A 140 2.41 -29.56 20.08
CA LEU A 140 3.68 -30.22 20.40
C LEU A 140 3.77 -30.69 21.87
N GLU A 141 2.94 -30.15 22.75
CA GLU A 141 2.85 -30.53 24.17
C GLU A 141 1.86 -31.70 24.42
N GLN A 142 1.20 -32.22 23.38
CA GLN A 142 0.31 -33.40 23.40
C GLN A 142 1.02 -34.65 22.90
#